data_AF-A0A848X7Q7-F1
#
_entry.id   AF-A0A848X7Q7-F1
#
_cell.length_a   1.000
_cell.length_b   1.000
_cell.length_c   1.000
_cell.angle_alpha   90.00
_cell.angle_beta   90.00
_cell.angle_gamma   90.00
#
_symmetry.space_group_name_H-M   'P 1'
#
loop_
_entity.id
_entity.type
_entity.pdbx_description
1 polymer ?
#
loop_
_entity_poly.entity_id
_entity_poly.type
_entity_poly.pdbx_seq_one_letter_code
_entity_poly.pdbx_strand_id
1 'polypeptide(L)'
;MATTAEKRRENRARRIIRSESRWLQKAIFALGKAEEARTKLADLYEDEAEEFTVKVNGKKKDVGEIGGLLREAVEERLQKQREELRERMQARR
;
A
#
# COMPACT_ATOMS: atom_id res chain seq x y z
N MET A 1 -16.13 4.20 30.75
CA MET A 1 -14.71 4.47 30.44
C MET A 1 -14.07 3.18 29.94
N ALA A 2 -13.42 3.20 28.76
CA ALA A 2 -12.74 2.00 28.25
C ALA A 2 -11.62 1.55 29.20
N THR A 3 -11.59 0.25 29.51
CA THR A 3 -10.61 -0.36 30.40
C THR A 3 -9.19 -0.21 29.85
N THR A 4 -8.19 -0.23 30.72
CA THR A 4 -6.76 -0.20 30.33
C THR A 4 -6.42 -1.34 29.36
N ALA A 5 -7.11 -2.48 29.44
CA ALA A 5 -6.96 -3.62 28.53
C ALA A 5 -7.53 -3.33 27.12
N GLU A 6 -8.72 -2.71 27.03
CA GLU A 6 -9.33 -2.31 25.74
C GLU A 6 -8.47 -1.28 25.01
N LYS A 7 -7.97 -0.26 25.73
CA LYS A 7 -7.06 0.75 25.16
C LYS A 7 -5.77 0.11 24.62
N ARG A 8 -5.22 -0.90 25.30
CA ARG A 8 -4.02 -1.63 24.85
C ARG A 8 -4.30 -2.44 23.58
N ARG A 9 -5.43 -3.15 23.51
CA ARG A 9 -5.84 -3.90 22.32
C ARG A 9 -6.05 -2.99 21.12
N GLU A 10 -6.74 -1.87 21.31
CA GLU A 10 -6.97 -0.85 20.29
C GLU A 10 -5.66 -0.27 19.74
N ASN A 11 -4.73 0.11 20.64
CA ASN A 11 -3.42 0.63 20.23
C ASN A 11 -2.58 -0.41 19.47
N ARG A 12 -2.66 -1.69 19.87
CA ARG A 12 -1.97 -2.78 19.16
C ARG A 12 -2.54 -2.97 17.75
N ALA A 13 -3.86 -2.97 17.59
CA ALA A 13 -4.51 -3.08 16.28
C ALA A 13 -4.11 -1.92 15.36
N ARG A 14 -4.15 -0.67 15.86
CA ARG A 14 -3.69 0.51 15.10
C ARG A 14 -2.22 0.38 14.68
N ARG A 15 -1.36 -0.15 15.55
CA ARG A 15 0.07 -0.33 15.24
C ARG A 15 0.28 -1.36 14.14
N ILE A 16 -0.43 -2.50 14.20
CA ILE A 16 -0.36 -3.55 13.19
C ILE A 16 -0.75 -2.99 11.83
N ILE A 17 -1.87 -2.26 11.74
CA ILE A 17 -2.35 -1.83 10.43
C ILE A 17 -1.48 -0.70 9.87
N ARG A 18 -1.00 0.24 10.70
CA ARG A 18 0.01 1.22 10.27
C ARG A 18 1.29 0.55 9.76
N SER A 19 1.70 -0.56 10.40
CA SER A 19 2.87 -1.32 9.95
C SER A 19 2.61 -1.98 8.60
N GLU A 20 1.44 -2.61 8.42
CA GLU A 20 1.01 -3.21 7.16
C GLU A 20 0.98 -2.18 6.03
N SER A 21 0.33 -1.04 6.22
CA SER A 21 0.28 0.02 5.21
C SER A 21 1.67 0.55 4.82
N ARG A 22 2.60 0.68 5.78
CA ARG A 22 3.98 1.09 5.50
C ARG A 22 4.71 0.06 4.63
N TRP A 23 4.51 -1.23 4.89
CA TRP A 23 5.11 -2.28 4.08
C TRP A 23 4.54 -2.31 2.66
N LEU A 24 3.23 -2.11 2.51
CA LEU A 24 2.60 -2.03 1.20
C LEU A 24 3.08 -0.80 0.40
N GLN A 25 3.20 0.37 1.05
CA GLN A 25 3.79 1.55 0.42
C GLN A 25 5.23 1.32 -0.05
N LYS A 26 6.03 0.60 0.75
CA LYS A 26 7.40 0.22 0.36
C LYS A 26 7.41 -0.74 -0.82
N ALA A 27 6.51 -1.71 -0.86
CA ALA A 27 6.38 -2.63 -1.99
C ALA A 27 6.02 -1.88 -3.27
N ILE A 28 5.03 -0.97 -3.22
CA ILE A 28 4.65 -0.12 -4.36
C ILE A 28 5.83 0.74 -4.83
N PHE A 29 6.57 1.34 -3.89
CA PHE A 29 7.77 2.12 -4.22
C PHE A 29 8.85 1.26 -4.91
N ALA A 30 9.09 0.05 -4.40
CA ALA A 30 10.05 -0.87 -5.01
C ALA A 30 9.63 -1.30 -6.43
N LEU A 31 8.33 -1.53 -6.66
CA LEU A 31 7.80 -1.83 -8.00
C LEU A 31 8.03 -0.67 -8.96
N GLY A 32 7.73 0.56 -8.56
CA GLY A 32 8.00 1.75 -9.38
C GLY A 32 9.49 1.94 -9.69
N LYS A 33 10.38 1.60 -8.74
CA LYS A 33 11.83 1.62 -8.99
C LYS A 33 12.29 0.55 -9.96
N ALA A 34 11.67 -0.62 -9.95
CA ALA A 34 11.94 -1.67 -10.92
C ALA A 34 11.49 -1.26 -12.33
N GLU A 35 10.33 -0.63 -12.46
CA GLU A 35 9.85 -0.08 -13.74
C GLU A 35 10.79 1.00 -14.27
N GLU A 36 11.16 1.99 -13.44
CA GLU A 36 12.14 3.02 -13.82
C GLU A 36 13.47 2.42 -14.29
N ALA A 37 13.94 1.36 -13.63
CA ALA A 37 15.18 0.68 -14.01
C ALA A 37 15.07 -0.03 -15.36
N ARG A 38 13.91 -0.63 -15.68
CA ARG A 38 13.67 -1.25 -16.98
C ARG A 38 13.57 -0.23 -18.11
N THR A 39 12.89 0.89 -17.88
CA THR A 39 12.87 2.00 -18.85
C THR A 39 14.28 2.50 -19.14
N LYS A 40 15.07 2.76 -18.09
CA LYS A 40 16.48 3.18 -18.26
C LYS A 40 17.32 2.15 -18.99
N LEU A 41 17.08 0.86 -18.76
CA LEU A 41 17.79 -0.21 -19.45
C LEU A 41 17.45 -0.20 -20.94
N ALA A 42 16.17 -0.04 -21.29
CA ALA A 42 15.72 0.05 -22.67
C ALA A 42 16.30 1.28 -23.39
N ASP A 43 16.28 2.43 -22.71
CA ASP A 43 16.88 3.68 -23.22
C ASP A 43 18.38 3.52 -23.54
N LEU A 44 19.13 2.76 -22.73
CA LEU A 44 20.55 2.49 -22.95
C LEU A 44 20.83 1.66 -24.22
N TYR A 45 19.86 0.85 -24.64
CA TYR A 45 19.98 -0.01 -25.82
C TYR A 45 19.19 0.49 -27.03
N GLU A 46 18.59 1.69 -26.94
CA GLU A 46 17.67 2.25 -27.96
C GLU A 46 16.53 1.28 -28.32
N ASP A 47 16.07 0.52 -27.33
CA ASP A 47 15.05 -0.52 -27.49
C ASP A 47 13.76 -0.17 -26.72
N GLU A 48 12.69 -0.92 -26.96
CA GLU A 48 11.46 -0.81 -26.17
C GLU A 48 11.61 -1.48 -24.80
N ALA A 49 11.05 -0.85 -23.76
CA ALA A 49 11.05 -1.43 -22.43
C ALA A 49 10.23 -2.73 -22.42
N GLU A 50 10.87 -3.83 -22.04
CA GLU A 50 10.19 -5.12 -21.91
C GLU A 50 8.94 -5.03 -21.01
N GLU A 51 7.87 -5.71 -21.39
CA GLU A 51 6.63 -5.78 -20.61
C GLU A 51 6.88 -6.32 -19.20
N PHE A 52 6.33 -5.66 -18.16
CA PHE A 52 6.43 -6.13 -16.78
C PHE A 52 5.13 -6.78 -16.34
N THR A 53 5.00 -8.09 -16.62
CA THR A 53 3.76 -8.82 -16.30
C THR A 53 3.97 -9.91 -15.25
N VAL A 54 2.95 -10.12 -14.42
CA VAL A 54 2.85 -11.22 -13.46
C VAL A 54 1.55 -11.98 -13.66
N LYS A 55 1.50 -13.25 -13.27
CA LYS A 55 0.32 -14.10 -13.41
C LYS A 55 -0.48 -14.10 -12.10
N VAL A 56 -1.68 -13.52 -12.11
CA VAL A 56 -2.61 -13.51 -10.97
C VAL A 56 -3.86 -14.28 -11.38
N ASN A 57 -4.22 -15.32 -10.61
CA ASN A 57 -5.40 -16.17 -10.88
C ASN A 57 -5.47 -16.68 -12.34
N GLY A 58 -4.33 -17.10 -12.89
CA GLY A 58 -4.25 -17.60 -14.27
C GLY A 58 -4.14 -16.53 -15.35
N LYS A 59 -4.37 -15.25 -15.03
CA LYS A 59 -4.36 -14.13 -15.99
C LYS A 59 -3.04 -13.36 -15.91
N LYS A 60 -2.46 -13.00 -17.06
CA LYS A 60 -1.37 -12.04 -17.11
C LYS A 60 -1.91 -10.67 -16.73
N LYS A 61 -1.19 -9.99 -15.85
CA LYS A 61 -1.49 -8.66 -15.35
C LYS A 61 -0.23 -7.82 -15.41
N ASP A 62 -0.39 -6.60 -15.89
CA ASP A 62 0.67 -5.61 -15.87
C ASP A 62 0.96 -5.22 -14.41
N VAL A 63 2.25 -5.11 -14.07
CA VAL A 63 2.67 -4.79 -12.71
C VAL A 63 2.37 -3.34 -12.36
N GLY A 64 2.37 -2.44 -13.34
CA GLY A 64 1.94 -1.06 -13.17
C GLY A 64 0.46 -0.97 -12.82
N GLU A 65 -0.40 -1.73 -13.52
CA GLU A 65 -1.83 -1.86 -13.19
C GLU A 65 -2.01 -2.35 -11.74
N ILE A 66 -1.29 -3.40 -11.33
CA ILE A 66 -1.34 -3.92 -9.96
C ILE A 66 -0.85 -2.89 -8.94
N GLY A 67 0.23 -2.17 -9.26
CA GLY A 67 0.79 -1.12 -8.42
C GLY A 67 -0.21 0.01 -8.16
N GLY A 68 -0.94 0.43 -9.19
CA GLY A 68 -2.04 1.39 -9.10
C GLY A 68 -3.15 0.92 -8.16
N LEU A 69 -3.67 -0.29 -8.40
CA LEU A 69 -4.74 -0.89 -7.57
C LEU A 69 -4.32 -1.04 -6.10
N LEU A 70 -3.08 -1.48 -5.86
CA LEU A 70 -2.54 -1.60 -4.51
C LEU A 70 -2.42 -0.24 -3.82
N ARG A 71 -2.04 0.81 -4.55
CA ARG A 71 -1.95 2.17 -4.01
C ARG A 71 -3.32 2.67 -3.56
N GLU A 72 -4.32 2.57 -4.42
CA GLU A 72 -5.69 2.99 -4.12
C GLU A 72 -6.24 2.25 -2.88
N ALA A 73 -6.10 0.92 -2.84
CA ALA A 73 -6.56 0.12 -1.72
C ALA A 73 -5.87 0.49 -0.38
N VAL A 74 -4.57 0.80 -0.44
CA VAL A 74 -3.81 1.24 0.75
C VAL A 74 -4.25 2.63 1.21
N GLU A 75 -4.46 3.56 0.27
CA GLU A 75 -4.91 4.92 0.57
C GLU A 75 -6.31 4.92 1.18
N GLU A 76 -7.26 4.18 0.60
CA GLU A 76 -8.62 4.06 1.13
C GLU A 76 -8.62 3.49 2.55
N ARG A 77 -7.83 2.43 2.79
CA ARG A 77 -7.71 1.81 4.11
C ARG A 77 -7.10 2.77 5.13
N LEU A 78 -6.07 3.53 4.75
CA LEU A 78 -5.48 4.55 5.61
C LEU A 78 -6.46 5.69 5.91
N GLN A 79 -7.28 6.08 4.93
CA GLN A 79 -8.29 7.12 5.10
C GLN A 79 -9.37 6.69 6.08
N LYS A 80 -9.97 5.50 5.89
CA LYS A 80 -10.94 4.91 6.84
C LYS A 80 -10.41 4.90 8.28
N GLN A 81 -9.14 4.53 8.44
CA GLN A 81 -8.53 4.54 9.78
C GLN A 81 -8.34 5.92 10.38
N ARG A 82 -8.04 6.93 9.56
CA ARG A 82 -7.95 8.31 10.04
C ARG A 82 -9.32 8.82 10.47
N GLU A 83 -10.37 8.47 9.74
CA GLU A 83 -11.76 8.81 10.04
C GLU A 83 -12.23 8.17 11.34
N GLU A 84 -12.08 6.84 11.50
CA GLU A 84 -12.41 6.14 12.74
C GLU A 84 -11.68 6.72 13.96
N LEU A 85 -10.42 7.12 13.77
CA LEU A 85 -9.61 7.68 14.84
C LEU A 85 -10.09 9.10 15.21
N ARG A 86 -10.53 9.91 14.23
CA ARG A 86 -11.14 11.23 14.47
C ARG A 86 -12.46 11.09 15.22
N GLU A 87 -13.35 10.20 14.80
CA GLU A 87 -14.64 9.98 15.45
C GLU A 87 -14.45 9.55 16.91
N ARG A 88 -13.52 8.64 17.19
CA ARG A 88 -13.21 8.20 18.56
C ARG A 88 -12.61 9.30 19.43
N MET A 89 -11.93 10.29 18.84
CA MET A 89 -11.42 11.45 19.59
C MET A 89 -12.51 12.50 19.84
N GLN A 90 -13.41 12.71 18.89
CA GLN A 90 -14.55 13.62 19.06
C GLN A 90 -15.54 13.08 20.09
N ALA A 91 -15.85 11.78 20.08
CA ALA A 91 -16.73 11.14 21.06
C ALA A 91 -16.18 11.10 22.51
N ARG A 92 -14.93 11.56 22.72
CA ARG A 92 -14.29 11.66 24.04
C ARG A 92 -14.16 13.09 24.57
N ARG A 93 -14.51 14.10 23.76
CA ARG A 93 -14.67 15.49 24.20
C ARG A 93 -16.11 15.74 24.62
#